data_AF-A0AAV9G415-F1
#
_entry.id   AF-A0AAV9G415-F1
#
_cell.length_a   1.000
_cell.length_b   1.000
_cell.length_c   1.000
_cell.angle_alpha   90.00
_cell.angle_beta   90.00
_cell.angle_gamma   90.00
#
_symmetry.space_group_name_H-M   'P 1'
#
loop_
_entity.id
_entity.type
_entity.pdbx_description
1 polymer ?
#
loop_
_entity_poly.entity_id
_entity_poly.type
_entity_poly.pdbx_seq_one_letter_code
_entity_poly.pdbx_strand_id
1 'polypeptide(L)'
;MSSMLTGAESMPIGARSFAVSLTAWTNTPDGRKCWVQRRGWNKTLLPGMLDSAVSGRLQPDELPYEGMYVYEMELDQEHVLSCDTDDVAEFLLMSIEEVRDAIDRDEFIAITRLV
;
A
#
# COMPACT_ATOMS: atom_id res chain seq x y z
N MET A 1 -19.62 20.44 -25.17
CA MET A 1 -18.51 19.53 -25.50
C MET A 1 -17.34 19.84 -24.56
N SER A 2 -17.42 19.39 -23.30
CA SER A 2 -16.33 19.51 -22.34
C SER A 2 -15.50 18.24 -22.46
N SER A 3 -14.39 18.32 -23.20
CA SER A 3 -13.52 17.17 -23.43
C SER A 3 -12.65 16.92 -22.22
N MET A 4 -12.86 15.76 -21.63
CA MET A 4 -11.85 14.97 -20.92
C MET A 4 -10.45 15.20 -21.50
N LEU A 5 -9.49 15.54 -20.64
CA LEU A 5 -8.07 15.18 -20.77
C LEU A 5 -7.38 15.32 -19.39
N THR A 6 -7.14 14.15 -18.78
CA THR A 6 -5.93 13.75 -18.03
C THR A 6 -5.56 14.47 -16.73
N GLY A 7 -6.05 13.92 -15.61
CA GLY A 7 -5.58 14.16 -14.24
C GLY A 7 -4.23 13.54 -13.94
N ALA A 8 -3.21 13.94 -14.68
CA ALA A 8 -1.81 13.69 -14.35
C ALA A 8 -1.02 14.99 -14.57
N GLU A 9 -1.33 16.03 -13.80
CA GLU A 9 -0.39 17.14 -13.70
C GLU A 9 0.90 16.59 -13.07
N SER A 10 1.99 16.62 -13.83
CA SER A 10 3.31 16.24 -13.34
C SER A 10 3.63 17.13 -12.14
N MET A 11 3.88 16.52 -10.98
CA MET A 11 4.27 17.29 -9.80
C MET A 11 5.48 18.16 -10.13
N PRO A 12 5.43 19.47 -9.83
CA PRO A 12 6.55 20.34 -10.08
C PRO A 12 7.76 19.92 -9.24
N ILE A 13 8.95 20.20 -9.75
CA ILE A 13 10.20 19.94 -9.04
C ILE A 13 10.15 20.64 -7.67
N GLY A 14 10.44 19.90 -6.60
CA GLY A 14 10.40 20.41 -5.22
C GLY A 14 9.03 20.31 -4.54
N ALA A 15 8.00 19.83 -5.22
CA ALA A 15 6.71 19.55 -4.58
C ALA A 15 6.83 18.40 -3.57
N ARG A 16 6.13 18.53 -2.44
CA ARG A 16 6.00 17.49 -1.41
C ARG A 16 4.73 16.68 -1.65
N SER A 17 4.86 15.35 -1.61
CA SER A 17 3.72 14.42 -1.56
C SER A 17 3.52 13.93 -0.13
N PHE A 18 2.27 13.69 0.23
CA PHE A 18 1.88 13.10 1.51
C PHE A 18 1.19 11.77 1.25
N ALA A 19 1.30 10.85 2.21
CA ALA A 19 0.80 9.49 2.04
C ALA A 19 0.28 8.92 3.36
N VAL A 20 -0.57 7.91 3.27
CA VAL A 20 -0.98 7.06 4.37
C VAL A 20 -0.57 5.63 4.06
N SER A 21 -0.05 4.94 5.06
CA SER A 21 0.25 3.50 5.01
C SER A 21 -0.36 2.83 6.24
N LEU A 22 -1.03 1.70 6.03
CA LEU A 22 -1.59 0.85 7.08
C LEU A 22 -0.90 -0.51 7.07
N THR A 23 -0.24 -0.83 8.16
CA THR A 23 0.24 -2.18 8.46
C THR A 23 -0.84 -2.92 9.23
N ALA A 24 -1.56 -3.81 8.56
CA ALA A 24 -2.54 -4.68 9.21
C ALA A 24 -1.92 -6.05 9.51
N TRP A 25 -2.26 -6.62 10.65
CA TRP A 25 -1.74 -7.93 11.07
C TRP A 25 -2.81 -8.75 11.78
N THR A 26 -2.66 -10.06 11.75
CA THR A 26 -3.57 -11.03 12.37
C THR A 26 -2.75 -12.03 13.18
N ASN A 27 -3.13 -12.26 14.43
CA ASN A 27 -2.56 -13.34 15.24
C ASN A 27 -3.16 -14.68 14.77
N THR A 28 -2.35 -15.55 14.19
CA THR A 28 -2.76 -16.93 13.81
C THR A 28 -2.22 -17.94 14.83
N PRO A 29 -2.72 -19.20 14.83
CA PRO A 29 -2.13 -20.26 15.67
C PRO A 29 -0.63 -20.47 15.45
N ASP A 30 -0.14 -20.21 14.24
CA ASP A 30 1.28 -20.34 13.86
C ASP A 30 2.11 -19.08 14.18
N GLY A 31 1.49 -18.04 14.74
CA GLY A 31 2.11 -16.76 15.05
C GLY A 31 1.47 -15.58 14.33
N ARG A 32 2.04 -14.38 14.54
CA ARG A 32 1.57 -13.15 13.89
C ARG A 32 1.92 -13.15 12.41
N LYS A 33 0.93 -12.82 11.58
CA LYS A 33 1.10 -12.63 10.13
C LYS A 33 0.66 -11.23 9.73
N CYS A 34 1.31 -10.67 8.72
CA CYS A 34 1.02 -9.36 8.17
C CYS A 34 0.20 -9.49 6.88
N TRP A 35 -0.78 -8.63 6.72
CA TRP A 35 -1.49 -8.45 5.47
C TRP A 35 -0.64 -7.61 4.53
N VAL A 36 -0.38 -8.17 3.34
CA VAL A 36 0.41 -7.57 2.27
C VAL A 36 -0.44 -7.55 1.02
N GLN A 37 -0.51 -6.40 0.35
CA GLN A 37 -1.22 -6.33 -0.93
C GLN A 37 -0.23 -6.50 -2.09
N ARG A 38 -0.66 -7.22 -3.13
CA ARG A 38 0.00 -7.17 -4.43
C ARG A 38 -0.66 -6.10 -5.28
N ARG A 39 0.13 -5.14 -5.75
CA ARG A 39 -0.37 -4.05 -6.59
C ARG A 39 -0.95 -4.58 -7.90
N GLY A 40 -2.05 -3.97 -8.34
CA GLY A 40 -2.68 -4.26 -9.62
C GLY A 40 -1.70 -4.18 -10.79
N TRP A 41 -1.85 -5.08 -11.75
CA TRP A 41 -1.00 -5.15 -12.94
C TRP A 41 -1.23 -4.00 -13.92
N ASN A 42 -2.37 -3.32 -13.79
CA ASN A 42 -2.77 -2.14 -14.55
C ASN A 42 -2.11 -0.84 -14.05
N LYS A 43 -1.46 -0.84 -12.88
CA LYS A 43 -0.85 0.37 -12.29
C LYS A 43 0.30 0.88 -13.16
N THR A 44 0.32 2.20 -13.41
CA THR A 44 1.38 2.87 -14.18
C THR A 44 2.77 2.74 -13.54
N LEU A 45 2.83 2.73 -12.20
CA LEU A 45 4.07 2.61 -11.46
C LEU A 45 4.07 1.34 -10.62
N LEU A 46 5.15 0.57 -10.75
CA LEU A 46 5.45 -0.61 -9.93
C LEU A 46 4.29 -1.64 -9.94
N PRO A 47 3.80 -2.09 -11.12
CA PRO A 47 2.77 -3.13 -11.20
C PRO A 47 3.28 -4.45 -10.63
N GLY A 48 2.44 -5.18 -9.90
CA GLY A 48 2.76 -6.49 -9.33
C GLY A 48 3.69 -6.49 -8.11
N MET A 49 4.25 -5.35 -7.73
CA MET A 49 5.07 -5.21 -6.51
C MET A 49 4.21 -5.34 -5.25
N LEU A 50 4.86 -5.75 -4.16
CA LEU A 50 4.26 -5.86 -2.84
C LEU A 50 4.23 -4.50 -2.12
N ASP A 51 3.24 -4.36 -1.25
CA ASP A 51 2.96 -3.13 -0.52
C ASP A 51 2.24 -3.44 0.81
N SER A 52 2.08 -2.45 1.68
CA SER A 52 1.35 -2.59 2.94
C SER A 52 -0.13 -2.91 2.69
N ALA A 53 -0.85 -3.33 3.73
CA ALA A 53 -2.25 -3.74 3.59
C ALA A 53 -3.12 -2.65 2.95
N VAL A 54 -2.84 -1.38 3.22
CA VAL A 54 -3.41 -0.26 2.46
C VAL A 54 -2.36 0.84 2.36
N SER A 55 -2.13 1.34 1.14
CA SER A 55 -1.29 2.51 0.91
C SER A 55 -1.96 3.48 -0.06
N GLY A 56 -1.83 4.77 0.20
CA GLY A 56 -2.49 5.80 -0.60
C GLY A 56 -1.79 7.15 -0.50
N ARG A 57 -1.80 7.91 -1.59
CA ARG A 57 -1.38 9.30 -1.58
C ARG A 57 -2.54 10.16 -1.08
N LEU A 58 -2.25 11.11 -0.18
CA LEU A 58 -3.23 12.13 0.21
C LEU A 58 -3.32 13.19 -0.88
N GLN A 59 -4.56 13.58 -1.22
CA GLN A 59 -4.82 14.68 -2.14
C GLN A 59 -4.45 16.02 -1.50
N PRO A 60 -4.15 17.06 -2.32
CA PRO A 60 -3.74 18.37 -1.82
C PRO A 60 -4.77 19.11 -0.98
N ASP A 61 -6.02 18.65 -0.92
CA ASP A 61 -7.12 19.16 -0.11
C ASP A 61 -7.46 18.25 1.09
N GLU A 62 -6.75 17.13 1.25
CA GLU A 62 -6.89 16.20 2.39
C GLU A 62 -5.89 16.55 3.50
N LEU A 63 -6.40 17.07 4.62
CA LEU A 63 -5.61 17.34 5.81
C LEU A 63 -5.33 16.05 6.60
N PRO A 64 -4.14 15.90 7.22
CA PRO A 64 -3.10 16.91 7.41
C PRO A 64 -1.92 16.78 6.42
N TYR A 65 -1.17 17.87 6.19
CA TYR A 65 -0.06 17.95 5.22
C TYR A 65 1.33 17.79 5.85
N GLU A 66 1.50 16.88 6.81
CA GLU A 66 2.75 16.85 7.60
C GLU A 66 3.71 15.72 7.24
N GLY A 67 3.30 14.72 6.45
CA GLY A 67 4.22 13.68 5.99
C GLY A 67 3.56 12.39 5.49
N MET A 68 4.20 11.27 5.82
CA MET A 68 3.60 9.95 5.72
C MET A 68 3.00 9.57 7.07
N TYR A 69 1.70 9.29 7.10
CA TYR A 69 1.03 8.75 8.28
C TYR A 69 1.09 7.23 8.25
N VAL A 70 1.54 6.66 9.36
CA VAL A 70 1.67 5.21 9.52
C VAL A 70 0.70 4.77 10.58
N TYR A 71 -0.15 3.82 10.22
CA TYR A 71 -1.10 3.19 11.13
C TYR A 71 -0.80 1.71 11.26
N GLU A 72 -1.13 1.17 12.42
CA GLU A 72 -1.12 -0.26 12.67
C GLU A 72 -2.51 -0.70 13.10
N MET A 73 -2.94 -1.87 12.64
CA MET A 73 -4.24 -2.43 13.02
C MET A 73 -4.15 -3.95 13.19
N GLU A 74 -4.61 -4.43 14.33
CA GLU A 74 -4.90 -5.86 14.51
C GLU A 74 -6.26 -6.17 13.87
N LEU A 75 -6.29 -7.19 13.04
CA LEU A 75 -7.50 -7.79 12.50
C LEU A 75 -7.70 -9.17 13.12
N ASP A 76 -8.95 -9.54 13.37
CA ASP A 76 -9.29 -10.87 13.84
C ASP A 76 -8.97 -11.96 12.78
N GLN A 77 -9.01 -13.23 13.20
CA GLN A 77 -8.68 -14.36 12.32
C GLN A 77 -9.72 -14.63 11.23
N GLU A 78 -10.94 -14.12 11.38
CA GLU A 78 -12.05 -14.34 10.45
C GLU A 78 -12.10 -13.23 9.37
N HIS A 79 -11.39 -12.13 9.58
CA HIS A 79 -11.31 -11.02 8.65
C HIS A 79 -10.57 -11.41 7.38
N VAL A 80 -11.17 -11.11 6.23
CA VAL A 80 -10.57 -11.30 4.91
C VAL A 80 -10.56 -9.97 4.20
N LEU A 81 -9.36 -9.49 3.85
CA LEU A 81 -9.22 -8.30 3.02
C LEU A 81 -9.56 -8.65 1.56
N SER A 82 -10.41 -7.84 0.96
CA SER A 82 -10.75 -7.89 -0.46
C SER A 82 -10.75 -6.49 -1.04
N CYS A 83 -10.49 -6.38 -2.34
CA CYS A 83 -10.57 -5.13 -3.09
C CYS A 83 -11.47 -5.37 -4.31
N ASP A 84 -12.46 -4.50 -4.49
CA ASP A 84 -13.40 -4.58 -5.62
C ASP A 84 -12.92 -3.80 -6.85
N THR A 85 -11.74 -3.19 -6.77
CA THR A 85 -11.11 -2.46 -7.88
C THR A 85 -9.90 -3.23 -8.41
N ASP A 86 -9.47 -2.89 -9.62
CA ASP A 86 -8.30 -3.49 -10.27
C ASP A 86 -6.97 -2.94 -9.73
N ASP A 87 -7.01 -2.07 -8.72
CA ASP A 87 -5.84 -1.44 -8.11
C ASP A 87 -4.99 -2.40 -7.27
N VAL A 88 -5.62 -3.47 -6.76
CA VAL A 88 -4.99 -4.54 -5.97
C VAL A 88 -5.28 -5.87 -6.65
N ALA A 89 -4.24 -6.62 -6.97
CA ALA A 89 -4.37 -7.93 -7.61
C ALA A 89 -4.82 -9.00 -6.62
N GLU A 90 -4.25 -8.99 -5.40
CA GLU A 90 -4.55 -9.94 -4.34
C GLU A 90 -4.04 -9.42 -2.99
N PHE A 91 -4.62 -9.96 -1.91
CA PHE A 91 -4.08 -9.82 -0.55
C PHE A 91 -3.46 -11.14 -0.11
N LEU A 92 -2.29 -11.04 0.52
CA LEU A 92 -1.49 -12.14 1.03
C LEU A 92 -1.37 -12.00 2.54
N LEU A 93 -1.54 -13.10 3.26
CA LEU A 93 -1.28 -13.16 4.71
C LEU A 93 0.08 -13.82 4.94
N MET A 94 1.12 -12.99 5.09
CA MET A 94 2.53 -13.41 5.11
C MET A 94 3.09 -13.46 6.53
N SER A 95 3.97 -14.43 6.82
CA SER A 95 4.75 -14.41 8.06
C SER A 95 5.76 -13.25 8.07
N ILE A 96 6.28 -12.91 9.24
CA ILE A 96 7.32 -11.87 9.36
C ILE A 96 8.58 -12.24 8.57
N GLU A 97 8.93 -13.52 8.53
CA GLU A 97 10.06 -14.04 7.76
C GLU A 97 9.84 -13.90 6.26
N GLU A 98 8.64 -14.26 5.77
CA GLU A 98 8.29 -14.09 4.36
C GLU A 98 8.32 -12.62 3.93
N VAL A 99 7.85 -11.71 4.79
CA VAL A 99 7.92 -10.26 4.54
C VAL A 99 9.38 -9.80 4.45
N ARG A 100 10.24 -10.22 5.38
CA ARG A 100 11.67 -9.85 5.38
C ARG A 100 12.39 -10.37 4.14
N ASP A 101 12.16 -11.63 3.78
CA ASP A 101 12.73 -12.24 2.57
C ASP A 101 12.30 -11.48 1.30
N ALA A 102 11.04 -11.05 1.22
CA ALA A 102 10.53 -10.29 0.10
C ALA A 102 11.10 -8.86 0.04
N ILE A 103 11.32 -8.22 1.20
CA ILE A 103 12.04 -6.92 1.27
C ILE A 103 13.48 -7.09 0.77
N ASP A 104 14.18 -8.14 1.19
CA ASP A 104 15.56 -8.44 0.79
C ASP A 104 15.70 -8.75 -0.70
N ARG A 105 14.64 -9.30 -1.32
CA ARG A 105 14.54 -9.59 -2.77
C ARG A 105 14.05 -8.41 -3.61
N ASP A 106 13.95 -7.24 -3.00
CA ASP A 106 13.48 -6.01 -3.64
C ASP A 106 12.02 -6.03 -4.13
N GLU A 107 11.17 -6.93 -3.61
CA GLU A 107 9.80 -7.14 -4.11
C GLU A 107 8.78 -6.09 -3.60
N PHE A 108 9.13 -5.36 -2.54
CA PHE A 108 8.32 -4.28 -1.98
C PHE A 108 8.61 -2.92 -2.62
N ILE A 109 7.55 -2.12 -2.79
CA ILE A 109 7.71 -0.73 -3.22
C ILE A 109 8.55 0.07 -2.20
N ALA A 110 9.33 1.01 -2.71
CA ALA A 110 10.34 1.72 -1.91
C ALA A 110 9.77 2.44 -0.68
N ILE A 111 8.57 3.02 -0.76
CA ILE A 111 7.94 3.72 0.37
C ILE A 111 7.64 2.76 1.53
N THR A 112 7.29 1.52 1.20
CA THR A 112 6.85 0.50 2.16
C THR A 112 8.03 -0.17 2.86
N ARG A 113 9.26 -0.03 2.35
CA ARG A 113 10.46 -0.59 3.00
C ARG A 113 10.90 0.16 4.26
N LEU A 114 10.39 1.36 4.47
CA LEU A 114 10.75 2.22 5.59
C LEU A 114 9.76 2.13 6.76
N VAL A 115 8.73 1.29 6.61
CA VAL A 115 7.57 1.15 7.50
C VAL A 115 7.46 -0.29 7.97
#